data_AF-A0AAE4GBG0-F1
#
_entry.id   AF-A0AAE4GBG0-F1
#
_cell.length_a   1.000
_cell.length_b   1.000
_cell.length_c   1.000
_cell.angle_alpha   90.00
_cell.angle_beta   90.00
_cell.angle_gamma   90.00
#
_symmetry.space_group_name_H-M   'P 1'
#
loop_
_entity.id
_entity.type
_entity.pdbx_description
1 polymer ?
#
loop_
_entity_poly.entity_id
_entity_poly.type
_entity_poly.pdbx_seq_one_letter_code
_entity_poly.pdbx_strand_id
1 'polypeptide(L)'
;MNQFDRLAWKNKDKKTIDDVRALSHALGWSTDHPEIVAFRDRMIELQEYSCAYCRSPIENNTNGYRDLDHIVPKAGRGKNRTRMKSNEVKDRKVTIGYPHFMYEPMNLALACKLCNVAKGNFDPYVDRAKPISHHYPVEADFLSEICWYNPHFHAYHDHIAKTPDCNFIPKTKEGHYTVSACKLDNLVQKGKLFQARAAARVGRARNLEEALNQLSSDVQAGIYASDHAIKELEKVLGGVAARAKSLFTLWYESFIDRRDVLKIDKSEQAYSAVVVKLSEKGWLVGADKRSVRLRQKLA
;
A
#
# COMPACT_ATOMS: atom_id res chain seq x y z
N MET A 1 4.27 18.25 4.38
CA MET A 1 3.23 17.93 3.38
C MET A 1 2.29 16.96 4.05
N ASN A 2 1.03 16.99 3.67
CA ASN A 2 0.13 15.91 4.00
C ASN A 2 0.49 14.72 3.08
N GLN A 3 0.53 13.49 3.60
CA GLN A 3 0.79 12.28 2.80
C GLN A 3 -0.20 12.09 1.64
N PHE A 4 -1.25 12.89 1.55
CA PHE A 4 -2.24 12.86 0.47
C PHE A 4 -2.09 14.00 -0.54
N ASP A 5 -1.13 14.91 -0.33
CA ASP A 5 -0.82 15.97 -1.29
C ASP A 5 -0.11 15.37 -2.52
N ARG A 6 -0.09 16.14 -3.62
CA ARG A 6 0.76 15.83 -4.77
C ARG A 6 2.25 15.93 -4.42
N LEU A 7 3.10 15.26 -5.19
CA LEU A 7 4.54 15.30 -4.99
C LEU A 7 5.10 16.70 -5.27
N ALA A 8 5.72 17.31 -4.26
CA ALA A 8 6.37 18.61 -4.40
C ALA A 8 7.85 18.45 -4.79
N TRP A 9 8.09 18.36 -6.09
CA TRP A 9 9.43 18.48 -6.66
C TRP A 9 10.01 19.87 -6.39
N LYS A 10 11.27 19.94 -5.97
CA LYS A 10 11.99 21.20 -5.70
C LYS A 10 13.07 21.42 -6.74
N ASN A 11 13.60 22.65 -6.83
CA ASN A 11 14.70 22.97 -7.76
C ASN A 11 15.91 22.05 -7.61
N LYS A 12 16.22 21.61 -6.39
CA LYS A 12 17.30 20.64 -6.13
C LYS A 12 17.08 19.26 -6.78
N ASP A 13 15.84 18.92 -7.11
CA ASP A 13 15.46 17.63 -7.69
C ASP A 13 15.54 17.64 -9.22
N LYS A 14 15.72 18.82 -9.84
CA LYS A 14 15.75 19.00 -11.30
C LYS A 14 16.78 18.10 -11.97
N LYS A 15 17.99 18.02 -11.43
CA LYS A 15 19.05 17.17 -11.99
C LYS A 15 18.63 15.71 -11.99
N THR A 16 18.06 15.21 -10.90
CA THR A 16 17.59 13.82 -10.79
C THR A 16 16.50 13.50 -11.82
N ILE A 17 15.59 14.44 -12.08
CA ILE A 17 14.55 14.30 -13.10
C ILE A 17 15.18 14.28 -14.51
N ASP A 18 16.06 15.24 -14.80
CA ASP A 18 16.68 15.38 -16.12
C ASP A 18 17.62 14.20 -16.45
N ASP A 19 18.35 13.68 -15.45
CA ASP A 19 19.20 12.49 -15.59
C ASP A 19 18.39 11.24 -15.98
N VAL A 20 17.23 11.01 -15.34
CA VAL A 20 16.34 9.89 -15.71
C VAL A 20 15.80 10.07 -17.12
N ARG A 21 15.37 11.27 -17.49
CA ARG A 21 14.83 11.55 -18.83
C ARG A 21 15.88 11.37 -19.94
N ALA A 22 17.17 11.53 -19.62
CA ALA A 22 18.27 11.32 -20.56
C ALA A 22 18.55 9.84 -20.87
N LEU A 23 17.98 8.90 -20.10
CA LEU A 23 18.17 7.47 -20.34
C LEU A 23 17.50 7.02 -21.64
N SER A 24 18.24 6.24 -22.42
CA SER A 24 17.74 5.66 -23.66
C SER A 24 16.84 4.45 -23.38
N HIS A 25 15.65 4.44 -23.99
CA HIS A 25 14.75 3.30 -23.95
C HIS A 25 15.13 2.17 -24.94
N ALA A 26 16.16 2.36 -25.77
CA ALA A 26 16.57 1.39 -26.79
C ALA A 26 17.07 0.06 -26.22
N LEU A 27 17.67 0.09 -25.03
CA LEU A 27 18.17 -1.09 -24.32
C LEU A 27 17.14 -1.69 -23.34
N GLY A 28 15.92 -1.15 -23.31
CA GLY A 28 14.87 -1.56 -22.39
C GLY A 28 15.03 -0.98 -20.98
N TRP A 29 14.17 -1.46 -20.07
CA TRP A 29 14.08 -0.95 -18.70
C TRP A 29 15.06 -1.68 -17.78
N SER A 30 15.85 -0.92 -17.03
CA SER A 30 16.66 -1.43 -15.93
C SER A 30 16.42 -0.65 -14.65
N THR A 31 16.33 -1.38 -13.54
CA THR A 31 16.23 -0.79 -12.20
C THR A 31 17.57 -0.38 -11.62
N ASP A 32 18.66 -0.72 -12.31
CA ASP A 32 20.03 -0.70 -11.79
C ASP A 32 20.82 0.50 -12.31
N HIS A 33 20.24 1.27 -13.24
CA HIS A 33 20.76 2.58 -13.62
C HIS A 33 20.92 3.46 -12.37
N PRO A 34 22.10 4.07 -12.13
CA PRO A 34 22.31 4.96 -11.00
C PRO A 34 21.28 6.08 -10.92
N GLU A 35 20.86 6.61 -12.07
CA GLU A 35 19.84 7.65 -12.20
C GLU A 35 18.47 7.16 -11.69
N ILE A 36 18.13 5.90 -11.99
CA ILE A 36 16.89 5.27 -11.52
C ILE A 36 16.95 4.97 -10.03
N VAL A 37 18.11 4.56 -9.50
CA VAL A 37 18.30 4.36 -8.06
C VAL A 37 18.12 5.69 -7.32
N ALA A 38 18.80 6.76 -7.77
CA ALA A 38 18.69 8.09 -7.19
C ALA A 38 17.25 8.64 -7.25
N PHE A 39 16.58 8.48 -8.39
CA PHE A 39 15.17 8.86 -8.54
C PHE A 39 14.26 8.08 -7.59
N ARG A 40 14.46 6.77 -7.46
CA ARG A 40 13.67 5.92 -6.57
C ARG A 40 13.85 6.32 -5.10
N ASP A 41 15.07 6.64 -4.69
CA ASP A 41 15.36 7.09 -3.33
C ASP A 41 14.73 8.46 -3.05
N ARG A 42 14.73 9.36 -4.04
CA ARG A 42 14.01 10.61 -3.89
C ARG A 42 12.49 10.42 -3.85
N MET A 43 11.95 9.51 -4.66
CA MET A 43 10.52 9.22 -4.73
C MET A 43 9.97 8.63 -3.43
N ILE A 44 10.73 7.80 -2.72
CA ILE A 44 10.24 7.25 -1.44
C ILE A 44 10.10 8.34 -0.38
N GLU A 45 11.01 9.32 -0.36
CA GLU A 45 10.88 10.48 0.52
C GLU A 45 9.67 11.34 0.15
N LEU A 46 9.51 11.65 -1.14
CA LEU A 46 8.40 12.48 -1.62
C LEU A 46 7.03 11.82 -1.39
N GLN A 47 6.95 10.50 -1.48
CA GLN A 47 5.73 9.75 -1.19
C GLN A 47 5.55 9.39 0.28
N GLU A 48 6.40 9.90 1.17
CA GLU A 48 6.38 9.67 2.62
C GLU A 48 6.35 8.18 2.96
N TYR A 49 7.28 7.43 2.36
CA TYR A 49 7.46 6.01 2.57
C TYR A 49 6.19 5.18 2.34
N SER A 50 5.32 5.62 1.42
CA SER A 50 4.02 5.00 1.18
C SER A 50 3.78 4.71 -0.31
N CYS A 51 3.08 3.61 -0.59
CA CYS A 51 2.64 3.26 -1.94
C CYS A 51 1.80 4.40 -2.55
N ALA A 52 2.04 4.75 -3.82
CA ALA A 52 1.29 5.78 -4.52
C ALA A 52 -0.23 5.49 -4.56
N TYR A 53 -0.61 4.21 -4.60
CA TYR A 53 -1.99 3.78 -4.83
C TYR A 53 -2.74 3.40 -3.56
N CYS A 54 -2.26 2.41 -2.79
CA CYS A 54 -2.97 2.02 -1.57
C CYS A 54 -2.64 2.89 -0.35
N ARG A 55 -1.65 3.80 -0.48
CA ARG A 55 -1.11 4.62 0.62
C ARG A 55 -0.73 3.81 1.86
N SER A 56 -0.40 2.53 1.66
CA SER A 56 0.16 1.72 2.73
C SER A 56 1.67 1.95 2.82
N PRO A 57 2.26 1.86 4.02
CA PRO A 57 3.69 2.01 4.22
C PRO A 57 4.49 0.98 3.41
N ILE A 58 5.66 1.43 2.95
CA ILE A 58 6.71 0.64 2.32
C ILE A 58 7.74 0.36 3.42
N GLU A 59 7.69 -0.84 3.97
CA GLU A 59 8.49 -1.23 5.14
C GLU A 59 9.97 -1.50 4.81
N ASN A 60 10.28 -1.75 3.54
CA ASN A 60 11.62 -2.07 3.08
C ASN A 60 11.92 -1.33 1.77
N ASN A 61 13.10 -0.71 1.73
CA ASN A 61 13.59 0.08 0.61
C ASN A 61 14.18 -0.77 -0.54
N THR A 62 13.98 -2.10 -0.53
CA THR A 62 14.46 -3.03 -1.54
C THR A 62 13.45 -3.28 -2.65
N ASN A 63 13.97 -3.59 -3.85
CA ASN A 63 13.16 -3.99 -5.00
C ASN A 63 12.30 -5.22 -4.65
N GLY A 64 11.06 -5.27 -5.16
CA GLY A 64 10.10 -6.33 -4.86
C GLY A 64 9.25 -6.08 -3.61
N TYR A 65 9.67 -5.20 -2.69
CA TYR A 65 8.79 -4.60 -1.68
C TYR A 65 8.18 -3.29 -2.19
N ARG A 66 9.02 -2.49 -2.86
CA ARG A 66 8.66 -1.32 -3.64
C ARG A 66 9.11 -1.50 -5.09
N ASP A 67 8.23 -1.15 -6.02
CA ASP A 67 8.51 -1.13 -7.44
C ASP A 67 8.24 0.29 -7.98
N LEU A 68 8.98 0.73 -9.00
CA LEU A 68 8.56 1.85 -9.82
C LEU A 68 7.55 1.32 -10.84
N ASP A 69 6.28 1.71 -10.67
CA ASP A 69 5.22 1.44 -11.62
C ASP A 69 5.24 2.50 -12.73
N HIS A 70 5.06 2.03 -13.97
CA HIS A 70 4.83 2.89 -15.12
C HIS A 70 3.34 3.17 -15.24
N ILE A 71 2.89 4.42 -15.04
CA ILE A 71 1.48 4.81 -15.12
C ILE A 71 0.88 4.37 -16.46
N VAL A 72 1.50 4.76 -17.58
CA VAL A 72 1.24 4.15 -18.88
C VAL A 72 2.23 3.01 -19.14
N PRO A 73 1.78 1.84 -19.64
CA PRO A 73 2.63 0.66 -19.76
C PRO A 73 3.83 0.87 -20.69
N LYS A 74 5.05 0.56 -20.24
CA LYS A 74 6.27 0.67 -21.08
C LYS A 74 6.31 -0.29 -22.28
N ALA A 75 5.59 -1.41 -22.23
CA ALA A 75 5.68 -2.46 -23.24
C ALA A 75 4.30 -3.01 -23.61
N GLY A 76 4.17 -3.46 -24.84
CA GLY A 76 2.94 -4.05 -25.34
C GLY A 76 2.62 -5.38 -24.66
N ARG A 77 1.34 -5.70 -24.55
CA ARG A 77 0.85 -6.98 -24.03
C ARG A 77 -0.34 -7.49 -24.82
N GLY A 78 -0.31 -8.78 -25.16
CA GLY A 78 -1.33 -9.46 -25.93
C GLY A 78 -1.06 -9.43 -27.44
N LYS A 79 -1.93 -10.06 -28.23
CA LYS A 79 -1.79 -10.17 -29.69
C LYS A 79 -3.00 -9.65 -30.48
N ASN A 80 -4.13 -9.44 -29.82
CA ASN A 80 -5.36 -9.00 -30.49
C ASN A 80 -5.35 -7.48 -30.69
N ARG A 81 -5.13 -7.04 -31.93
CA ARG A 81 -5.01 -5.62 -32.31
C ARG A 81 -6.29 -4.83 -32.05
N THR A 82 -7.46 -5.43 -32.18
CA THR A 82 -8.75 -4.77 -31.90
C THR A 82 -8.85 -4.45 -30.42
N ARG A 83 -8.52 -5.41 -29.55
CA ARG A 83 -8.52 -5.22 -28.09
C ARG A 83 -7.47 -4.20 -27.63
N MET A 84 -6.34 -4.12 -28.32
CA MET A 84 -5.30 -3.12 -28.04
C MET A 84 -5.76 -1.67 -28.25
N LYS A 85 -6.77 -1.44 -29.09
CA LYS A 85 -7.34 -0.10 -29.33
C LYS A 85 -8.71 0.12 -28.67
N SER A 86 -9.25 -0.93 -28.03
CA SER A 86 -10.56 -0.91 -27.39
C SER A 86 -10.53 -0.08 -26.10
N ASN A 87 -11.51 0.80 -25.90
CA ASN A 87 -11.66 1.57 -24.67
C ASN A 87 -12.42 0.81 -23.56
N GLU A 88 -12.91 -0.40 -23.87
CA GLU A 88 -13.57 -1.31 -22.92
C GLU A 88 -12.65 -1.68 -21.75
N VAL A 89 -13.16 -1.59 -20.53
CA VAL A 89 -12.36 -1.82 -19.30
C VAL A 89 -11.68 -3.19 -19.30
N LYS A 90 -12.38 -4.24 -19.77
CA LYS A 90 -11.86 -5.62 -19.86
C LYS A 90 -10.66 -5.78 -20.80
N ASP A 91 -10.47 -4.84 -21.73
CA ASP A 91 -9.42 -4.89 -22.73
C ASP A 91 -8.20 -4.04 -22.38
N ARG A 92 -8.29 -3.18 -21.36
CA ARG A 92 -7.23 -2.24 -20.99
C ARG A 92 -5.93 -2.89 -20.51
N LYS A 93 -5.91 -4.20 -20.22
CA LYS A 93 -4.66 -4.95 -19.92
C LYS A 93 -3.98 -5.58 -21.14
N VAL A 94 -4.60 -5.43 -22.31
CA VAL A 94 -4.06 -5.77 -23.63
C VAL A 94 -3.72 -4.45 -24.31
N THR A 95 -2.45 -4.08 -24.38
CA THR A 95 -1.99 -2.74 -24.79
C THR A 95 -0.89 -2.82 -25.84
N ILE A 96 -0.72 -1.75 -26.61
CA ILE A 96 0.40 -1.56 -27.54
C ILE A 96 1.70 -1.21 -26.81
N GLY A 97 1.60 -0.61 -25.62
CA GLY A 97 2.75 -0.12 -24.84
C GLY A 97 3.35 1.18 -25.38
N TYR A 98 4.11 1.84 -24.52
CA TYR A 98 4.64 3.19 -24.71
C TYR A 98 6.14 3.23 -24.30
N PRO A 99 7.03 2.59 -25.07
CA PRO A 99 8.44 2.44 -24.68
C PRO A 99 9.19 3.77 -24.59
N HIS A 100 8.80 4.79 -25.35
CA HIS A 100 9.38 6.14 -25.28
C HIS A 100 9.07 6.88 -23.98
N PHE A 101 8.05 6.44 -23.21
CA PHE A 101 7.76 6.96 -21.86
C PHE A 101 8.33 6.09 -20.73
N MET A 102 9.15 5.09 -21.06
CA MET A 102 9.75 4.18 -20.09
C MET A 102 10.59 4.88 -19.03
N TYR A 103 11.31 5.93 -19.44
CA TYR A 103 12.15 6.76 -18.58
C TYR A 103 11.63 8.20 -18.47
N GLU A 104 10.33 8.42 -18.70
CA GLU A 104 9.71 9.71 -18.37
C GLU A 104 9.44 9.76 -16.87
N PRO A 105 10.08 10.67 -16.10
CA PRO A 105 9.92 10.73 -14.65
C PRO A 105 8.46 10.85 -14.19
N MET A 106 7.64 11.63 -14.89
CA MET A 106 6.22 11.82 -14.54
C MET A 106 5.33 10.61 -14.86
N ASN A 107 5.89 9.61 -15.55
CA ASN A 107 5.27 8.32 -15.78
C ASN A 107 5.60 7.28 -14.69
N LEU A 108 6.46 7.61 -13.72
CA LEU A 108 6.97 6.67 -12.73
C LEU A 108 6.43 6.96 -11.33
N ALA A 109 5.64 6.04 -10.77
CA ALA A 109 5.14 6.14 -9.40
C ALA A 109 5.69 5.01 -8.52
N LEU A 110 6.04 5.30 -7.26
CA LEU A 110 6.51 4.25 -6.35
C LEU A 110 5.31 3.47 -5.80
N ALA A 111 5.16 2.21 -6.19
CA ALA A 111 4.05 1.35 -5.81
C ALA A 111 4.51 0.14 -4.99
N CYS A 112 3.65 -0.37 -4.12
CA CYS A 112 3.91 -1.67 -3.49
C CYS A 112 3.72 -2.79 -4.52
N LYS A 113 4.36 -3.95 -4.28
CA LYS A 113 4.32 -5.08 -5.21
C LYS A 113 2.91 -5.52 -5.58
N LEU A 114 2.03 -5.57 -4.59
CA LEU A 114 0.65 -6.03 -4.76
C LEU A 114 -0.15 -5.09 -5.66
N CYS A 115 -0.01 -3.76 -5.52
CA CYS A 115 -0.68 -2.81 -6.39
C CYS A 115 -0.08 -2.83 -7.80
N ASN A 116 1.26 -2.85 -7.92
CA ASN A 116 1.94 -2.92 -9.22
C ASN A 116 1.52 -4.17 -10.02
N VAL A 117 1.52 -5.35 -9.39
CA VAL A 117 1.07 -6.61 -10.01
C VAL A 117 -0.42 -6.58 -10.33
N ALA A 118 -1.25 -6.04 -9.45
CA ALA A 118 -2.69 -5.95 -9.67
C ALA A 118 -3.02 -5.06 -10.88
N LYS A 119 -2.42 -3.87 -10.96
CA LYS A 119 -2.50 -2.97 -12.11
C LYS A 119 -2.00 -3.67 -13.37
N GLY A 120 -0.78 -4.20 -13.32
CA GLY A 120 -0.13 -4.84 -14.46
C GLY A 120 -0.02 -3.86 -15.64
N ASN A 121 -0.40 -4.33 -16.83
CA ASN A 121 -0.35 -3.52 -18.06
C ASN A 121 -1.66 -2.77 -18.33
N PHE A 122 -2.37 -2.35 -17.28
CA PHE A 122 -3.55 -1.50 -17.46
C PHE A 122 -3.15 -0.22 -18.18
N ASP A 123 -3.84 0.06 -19.28
CA ASP A 123 -3.62 1.17 -20.17
C ASP A 123 -4.62 2.29 -19.87
N PRO A 124 -4.15 3.41 -19.27
CA PRO A 124 -5.03 4.45 -18.78
C PRO A 124 -5.34 5.52 -19.82
N TYR A 125 -4.90 5.41 -21.08
CA TYR A 125 -5.31 6.39 -22.09
C TYR A 125 -6.83 6.42 -22.24
N VAL A 126 -7.42 7.61 -22.19
CA VAL A 126 -8.88 7.80 -22.32
C VAL A 126 -9.37 7.25 -23.65
N ASP A 127 -8.68 7.61 -24.73
CA ASP A 127 -8.96 7.13 -26.09
C ASP A 127 -7.76 6.39 -26.69
N ARG A 128 -7.84 5.06 -26.66
CA ARG A 128 -6.80 4.14 -27.13
C ARG A 128 -6.85 3.88 -28.64
N ALA A 129 -7.83 4.45 -29.34
CA ALA A 129 -7.90 4.40 -30.79
C ALA A 129 -7.04 5.50 -31.46
N LYS A 130 -6.75 6.58 -30.73
CA LYS A 130 -5.92 7.69 -31.21
C LYS A 130 -4.48 7.26 -31.47
N PRO A 131 -3.79 7.91 -32.42
CA PRO A 131 -2.34 7.76 -32.57
C PRO A 131 -1.62 8.08 -31.27
N ILE A 132 -0.53 7.36 -31.00
CA ILE A 132 0.28 7.56 -29.81
C ILE A 132 0.98 8.91 -29.89
N SER A 133 0.84 9.74 -28.86
CA SER A 133 1.61 10.98 -28.73
C SER A 133 3.10 10.68 -28.50
N HIS A 134 3.96 11.51 -29.08
CA HIS A 134 5.40 11.49 -28.80
C HIS A 134 5.75 12.17 -27.47
N HIS A 135 4.84 12.99 -26.93
CA HIS A 135 5.04 13.72 -25.68
C HIS A 135 4.15 13.15 -24.59
N TYR A 136 4.72 13.03 -23.38
CA TYR A 136 3.94 12.64 -22.22
C TYR A 136 2.99 13.79 -21.84
N PRO A 137 1.73 13.52 -21.46
CA PRO A 137 0.79 14.57 -21.11
C PRO A 137 1.30 15.43 -19.96
N VAL A 138 1.18 16.75 -20.11
CA VAL A 138 1.46 17.72 -19.05
C VAL A 138 0.29 17.83 -18.08
N GLU A 139 0.51 18.40 -16.89
CA GLU A 139 -0.50 18.54 -15.84
C GLU A 139 -1.84 19.11 -16.35
N ALA A 140 -1.80 20.16 -17.18
CA ALA A 140 -3.00 20.82 -17.70
C ALA A 140 -3.91 19.89 -18.53
N ASP A 141 -3.31 18.98 -19.30
CA ASP A 141 -4.02 18.12 -20.23
C ASP A 141 -4.18 16.68 -19.68
N PHE A 142 -3.52 16.36 -18.56
CA PHE A 142 -3.32 14.99 -18.11
C PHE A 142 -4.63 14.22 -17.96
N LEU A 143 -5.62 14.79 -17.26
CA LEU A 143 -6.91 14.13 -17.02
C LEU A 143 -7.78 14.03 -18.28
N SER A 144 -7.50 14.84 -19.31
CA SER A 144 -8.19 14.75 -20.60
C SER A 144 -7.66 13.59 -21.46
N GLU A 145 -6.40 13.22 -21.26
CA GLU A 145 -5.71 12.15 -22.00
C GLU A 145 -5.61 10.83 -21.24
N ILE A 146 -5.48 10.88 -19.91
CA ILE A 146 -5.17 9.75 -19.03
C ILE A 146 -6.21 9.65 -17.92
N CYS A 147 -6.99 8.56 -17.92
CA CYS A 147 -7.99 8.29 -16.89
C CYS A 147 -7.38 7.60 -15.65
N TRP A 148 -6.36 8.22 -15.04
CA TRP A 148 -5.64 7.66 -13.89
C TRP A 148 -5.23 8.74 -12.88
N TYR A 149 -5.15 8.36 -11.60
CA TYR A 149 -4.58 9.24 -10.59
C TYR A 149 -3.04 9.28 -10.74
N ASN A 150 -2.46 10.47 -10.90
CA ASN A 150 -1.02 10.65 -10.98
C ASN A 150 -0.51 11.44 -9.75
N PRO A 151 0.38 10.86 -8.92
CA PRO A 151 0.89 11.54 -7.73
C PRO A 151 1.71 12.80 -8.04
N HIS A 152 2.26 12.94 -9.24
CA HIS A 152 3.00 14.15 -9.63
C HIS A 152 2.10 15.36 -9.85
N PHE A 153 0.87 15.14 -10.32
CA PHE A 153 -0.03 16.20 -10.77
C PHE A 153 -1.19 16.43 -9.80
N HIS A 154 -1.66 15.39 -9.12
CA HIS A 154 -2.89 15.44 -8.34
C HIS A 154 -2.67 15.12 -6.87
N ALA A 155 -3.46 15.74 -6.00
CA ALA A 155 -3.59 15.29 -4.62
C ALA A 155 -4.43 14.01 -4.59
N TYR A 156 -4.00 13.02 -3.80
CA TYR A 156 -4.66 11.74 -3.69
C TYR A 156 -6.12 11.89 -3.24
N HIS A 157 -6.37 12.77 -2.27
CA HIS A 157 -7.69 12.95 -1.67
C HIS A 157 -8.73 13.56 -2.62
N ASP A 158 -8.31 14.17 -3.73
CA ASP A 158 -9.22 14.70 -4.74
C ASP A 158 -9.84 13.57 -5.55
N HIS A 159 -9.11 12.47 -5.74
CA HIS A 159 -9.57 11.33 -6.53
C HIS A 159 -10.03 10.14 -5.69
N ILE A 160 -9.43 9.91 -4.51
CA ILE A 160 -9.70 8.73 -3.69
C ILE A 160 -9.72 9.13 -2.20
N ALA A 161 -10.82 8.86 -1.51
CA ALA A 161 -10.85 8.87 -0.04
C ALA A 161 -10.41 7.50 0.51
N LYS A 162 -9.57 7.51 1.54
CA LYS A 162 -9.23 6.32 2.33
C LYS A 162 -9.91 6.45 3.70
N THR A 163 -10.76 5.50 4.06
CA THR A 163 -11.40 5.47 5.39
C THR A 163 -10.45 4.88 6.44
N PRO A 164 -10.69 5.10 7.74
CA PRO A 164 -9.95 4.42 8.82
C PRO A 164 -9.97 2.89 8.69
N ASP A 165 -11.09 2.33 8.22
CA ASP A 165 -11.24 0.88 7.94
C ASP A 165 -10.52 0.41 6.66
N CYS A 166 -9.64 1.25 6.09
CA CYS A 166 -8.87 0.96 4.90
C CYS A 166 -9.74 0.60 3.67
N ASN A 167 -10.93 1.21 3.59
CA ASN A 167 -11.72 1.23 2.37
C ASN A 167 -11.28 2.39 1.48
N PHE A 168 -11.33 2.17 0.17
CA PHE A 168 -10.94 3.13 -0.85
C PHE A 168 -12.18 3.56 -1.62
N ILE A 169 -12.61 4.79 -1.42
CA ILE A 169 -13.81 5.36 -2.02
C ILE A 169 -13.36 6.25 -3.18
N PRO A 170 -13.57 5.85 -4.44
CA PRO A 170 -13.25 6.71 -5.57
C PRO A 170 -14.22 7.91 -5.61
N LYS A 171 -13.68 9.12 -5.80
CA LYS A 171 -14.43 10.37 -5.92
C LYS A 171 -14.56 10.84 -7.37
N THR A 172 -13.65 10.40 -8.22
CA THR A 172 -13.55 10.79 -9.63
C THR A 172 -13.42 9.56 -10.53
N LYS A 173 -13.54 9.77 -11.85
CA LYS A 173 -13.36 8.72 -12.86
C LYS A 173 -11.96 8.10 -12.75
N GLU A 174 -10.94 8.91 -12.51
CA GLU A 174 -9.55 8.47 -12.38
C GLU A 174 -9.31 7.71 -11.09
N GLY A 175 -9.95 8.15 -10.00
CA GLY A 175 -9.98 7.39 -8.76
C GLY A 175 -10.61 6.01 -8.97
N HIS A 176 -11.72 5.94 -9.70
CA HIS A 176 -12.39 4.68 -10.00
C HIS A 176 -11.50 3.72 -10.80
N TYR A 177 -10.84 4.20 -11.86
CA TYR A 177 -9.89 3.39 -12.63
C TYR A 177 -8.71 2.92 -11.77
N THR A 178 -8.17 3.80 -10.94
CA THR A 178 -7.05 3.49 -10.05
C THR A 178 -7.43 2.42 -9.03
N VAL A 179 -8.55 2.60 -8.32
CA VAL A 179 -9.07 1.65 -7.32
C VAL A 179 -9.36 0.29 -7.95
N SER A 180 -10.07 0.27 -9.08
CA SER A 180 -10.48 -0.98 -9.74
C SER A 180 -9.30 -1.74 -10.33
N ALA A 181 -8.41 -1.08 -11.07
CA ALA A 181 -7.26 -1.75 -11.70
C ALA A 181 -6.26 -2.27 -10.67
N CYS A 182 -6.04 -1.53 -9.57
CA CYS A 182 -5.22 -1.98 -8.43
C CYS A 182 -5.96 -2.95 -7.50
N LYS A 183 -7.23 -3.26 -7.77
CA LYS A 183 -8.11 -4.14 -6.98
C LYS A 183 -8.22 -3.73 -5.51
N LEU A 184 -8.27 -2.43 -5.25
CA LEU A 184 -8.40 -1.88 -3.89
C LEU A 184 -9.84 -2.00 -3.35
N ASP A 185 -10.79 -2.30 -4.21
CA ASP A 185 -12.17 -2.68 -3.90
C ASP A 185 -12.33 -4.18 -3.57
N ASN A 186 -11.37 -5.02 -3.96
CA ASN A 186 -11.43 -6.46 -3.78
C ASN A 186 -11.00 -6.88 -2.36
N LEU A 187 -11.89 -7.57 -1.62
CA LEU A 187 -11.63 -8.02 -0.25
C LEU A 187 -10.40 -8.94 -0.12
N VAL A 188 -10.19 -9.86 -1.08
CA VAL A 188 -9.04 -10.78 -1.04
C VAL A 188 -7.73 -10.01 -1.23
N GLN A 189 -7.70 -9.06 -2.16
CA GLN A 189 -6.53 -8.21 -2.39
C GLN A 189 -6.24 -7.31 -1.19
N LYS A 190 -7.26 -6.64 -0.64
CA LYS A 190 -7.14 -5.85 0.59
C LYS A 190 -6.63 -6.69 1.75
N GLY A 191 -7.19 -7.89 1.92
CA GLY A 191 -6.70 -8.87 2.89
C GLY A 191 -5.21 -9.14 2.70
N LYS A 192 -4.74 -9.43 1.48
CA LYS A 192 -3.29 -9.63 1.23
C LYS A 192 -2.45 -8.39 1.58
N LEU A 193 -2.93 -7.19 1.26
CA LEU A 193 -2.23 -5.94 1.54
C LEU A 193 -2.08 -5.68 3.05
N PHE A 194 -3.16 -5.84 3.81
CA PHE A 194 -3.26 -5.37 5.19
C PHE A 194 -2.98 -6.49 6.20
N GLN A 195 -3.46 -7.71 5.93
CA GLN A 195 -3.27 -8.86 6.79
C GLN A 195 -1.79 -9.24 6.91
N ALA A 196 -1.03 -9.20 5.81
CA ALA A 196 0.40 -9.53 5.82
C ALA A 196 1.20 -8.60 6.75
N ARG A 197 0.78 -7.34 6.88
CA ARG A 197 1.43 -6.36 7.76
C ARG A 197 1.09 -6.60 9.22
N ALA A 198 -0.19 -6.78 9.52
CA ALA A 198 -0.62 -7.18 10.87
C ALA A 198 0.12 -8.47 11.32
N ALA A 199 0.27 -9.44 10.39
CA ALA A 199 1.00 -10.69 10.66
C ALA A 199 2.47 -10.43 10.94
N ALA A 200 3.11 -9.53 10.20
CA ALA A 200 4.50 -9.14 10.42
C ALA A 200 4.71 -8.45 11.79
N ARG A 201 3.78 -7.60 12.24
CA ARG A 201 3.84 -6.98 13.59
C ARG A 201 3.79 -8.02 14.68
N VAL A 202 2.79 -8.88 14.60
CA VAL A 202 2.60 -10.00 15.52
C VAL A 202 3.81 -10.92 15.55
N GLY A 203 4.36 -11.29 14.39
CA GLY A 203 5.49 -12.20 14.28
C GLY A 203 6.81 -11.65 14.82
N ARG A 204 6.96 -10.32 14.89
CA ARG A 204 8.14 -9.64 15.45
C ARG A 204 8.01 -9.28 16.94
N ALA A 205 6.79 -9.25 17.46
CA ALA A 205 6.53 -8.91 18.86
C ALA A 205 7.11 -9.97 19.80
N ARG A 206 7.78 -9.54 20.87
CA ARG A 206 8.39 -10.46 21.85
C ARG A 206 7.36 -11.02 22.82
N ASN A 207 6.26 -10.30 23.03
CA ASN A 207 5.16 -10.69 23.90
C ASN A 207 3.82 -10.14 23.41
N LEU A 208 2.73 -10.60 24.04
CA LEU A 208 1.36 -10.20 23.68
C LEU A 208 1.12 -8.69 23.87
N GLU A 209 1.63 -8.09 24.93
CA GLU A 209 1.50 -6.66 25.20
C GLU A 209 2.15 -5.80 24.09
N GLU A 210 3.36 -6.16 23.68
CA GLU A 210 4.07 -5.53 22.57
C GLU A 210 3.30 -5.71 21.25
N ALA A 211 2.74 -6.89 21.01
CA ALA A 211 1.90 -7.14 19.84
C ALA A 211 0.65 -6.22 19.85
N LEU A 212 -0.06 -6.14 20.97
CA LEU A 212 -1.24 -5.29 21.11
C LEU A 212 -0.90 -3.81 20.90
N ASN A 213 0.18 -3.31 21.51
CA ASN A 213 0.64 -1.93 21.36
C ASN A 213 1.01 -1.60 19.91
N GLN A 214 1.76 -2.47 19.22
CA GLN A 214 2.13 -2.26 17.82
C GLN A 214 0.89 -2.32 16.91
N LEU A 215 0.01 -3.28 17.11
CA LEU A 215 -1.23 -3.40 16.35
C LEU A 215 -2.14 -2.18 16.55
N SER A 216 -2.31 -1.71 17.79
CA SER A 216 -3.11 -0.51 18.11
C SER A 216 -2.54 0.75 17.48
N SER A 217 -1.21 0.94 17.53
CA SER A 217 -0.54 2.05 16.86
C SER A 217 -0.78 2.06 15.36
N ASP A 218 -0.65 0.90 14.69
CA ASP A 218 -0.85 0.77 13.25
C ASP A 218 -2.32 0.96 12.85
N VAL A 219 -3.28 0.50 13.66
CA VAL A 219 -4.72 0.79 13.43
C VAL A 219 -5.00 2.28 13.59
N GLN A 220 -4.46 2.93 14.62
CA GLN A 220 -4.62 4.37 14.83
C GLN A 220 -4.04 5.18 13.66
N ALA A 221 -2.90 4.76 13.13
CA ALA A 221 -2.26 5.36 11.96
C ALA A 221 -2.95 5.00 10.62
N GLY A 222 -3.99 4.17 10.63
CA GLY A 222 -4.72 3.75 9.44
C GLY A 222 -3.88 2.89 8.49
N ILE A 223 -2.90 2.14 9.02
CA ILE A 223 -2.08 1.20 8.24
C ILE A 223 -2.93 0.02 7.78
N TYR A 224 -3.79 -0.49 8.67
CA TYR A 224 -4.81 -1.50 8.42
C TYR A 224 -5.99 -1.34 9.40
N ALA A 225 -7.16 -1.86 9.05
CA ALA A 225 -8.33 -1.87 9.94
C ALA A 225 -8.16 -2.80 11.15
N SER A 226 -8.94 -2.55 12.21
CA SER A 226 -8.99 -3.36 13.44
C SER A 226 -9.28 -4.84 13.18
N ASP A 227 -10.15 -5.16 12.22
CA ASP A 227 -10.46 -6.56 11.85
C ASP A 227 -9.22 -7.34 11.41
N HIS A 228 -8.25 -6.70 10.74
CA HIS A 228 -7.00 -7.36 10.36
C HIS A 228 -6.14 -7.68 11.59
N ALA A 229 -6.06 -6.75 12.54
CA ALA A 229 -5.36 -6.93 13.81
C ALA A 229 -5.99 -8.06 14.65
N ILE A 230 -7.33 -8.04 14.79
CA ILE A 230 -8.10 -9.06 15.50
C ILE A 230 -7.84 -10.43 14.89
N LYS A 231 -7.93 -10.55 13.56
CA LYS A 231 -7.72 -11.82 12.86
C LYS A 231 -6.31 -12.38 13.03
N GLU A 232 -5.27 -11.54 13.14
CA GLU A 232 -3.93 -12.04 13.48
C GLU A 232 -3.79 -12.39 14.96
N LEU A 233 -4.40 -11.62 15.87
CA LEU A 233 -4.47 -11.97 17.29
C LEU A 233 -5.18 -13.31 17.52
N GLU A 234 -6.26 -13.61 16.79
CA GLU A 234 -6.94 -14.90 16.86
C GLU A 234 -6.00 -16.07 16.58
N LYS A 235 -5.13 -15.95 15.57
CA LYS A 235 -4.15 -16.99 15.23
C LYS A 235 -3.14 -17.20 16.36
N VAL A 236 -2.67 -16.11 16.96
CA VAL A 236 -1.70 -16.12 18.07
C VAL A 236 -2.30 -16.72 19.33
N LEU A 237 -3.51 -16.30 19.67
CA LEU A 237 -4.21 -16.71 20.88
C LEU A 237 -4.75 -18.14 20.77
N GLY A 238 -4.84 -18.69 19.56
CA GLY A 238 -5.14 -20.09 19.28
C GLY A 238 -6.38 -20.57 20.04
N GLY A 239 -6.19 -21.44 21.03
CA GLY A 239 -7.28 -21.99 21.84
C GLY A 239 -8.09 -20.98 22.65
N VAL A 240 -7.73 -19.70 22.64
CA VAL A 240 -8.47 -18.59 23.27
C VAL A 240 -8.91 -17.53 22.25
N ALA A 241 -8.87 -17.83 20.95
CA ALA A 241 -9.17 -16.91 19.84
C ALA A 241 -10.51 -16.17 19.99
N ALA A 242 -11.55 -16.81 20.55
CA ALA A 242 -12.85 -16.19 20.80
C ALA A 242 -12.76 -14.91 21.66
N ARG A 243 -11.67 -14.71 22.42
CA ARG A 243 -11.42 -13.52 23.22
C ARG A 243 -10.62 -12.43 22.50
N ALA A 244 -10.05 -12.71 21.32
CA ALA A 244 -9.18 -11.78 20.60
C ALA A 244 -9.87 -10.45 20.29
N LYS A 245 -11.12 -10.50 19.79
CA LYS A 245 -11.91 -9.31 19.48
C LYS A 245 -12.11 -8.43 20.71
N SER A 246 -12.65 -8.99 21.79
CA SER A 246 -12.91 -8.24 23.03
C SER A 246 -11.62 -7.68 23.64
N LEU A 247 -10.54 -8.47 23.66
CA LEU A 247 -9.24 -8.01 24.14
C LEU A 247 -8.74 -6.83 23.32
N PHE A 248 -8.69 -6.97 21.98
CA PHE A 248 -8.15 -5.93 21.12
C PHE A 248 -8.99 -4.65 21.18
N THR A 249 -10.32 -4.76 21.18
CA THR A 249 -11.22 -3.60 21.27
C THR A 249 -10.95 -2.79 22.55
N LEU A 250 -10.96 -3.44 23.73
CA LEU A 250 -10.71 -2.75 25.00
C LEU A 250 -9.29 -2.19 25.07
N TRP A 251 -8.30 -2.94 24.58
CA TRP A 251 -6.92 -2.47 24.52
C TRP A 251 -6.77 -1.23 23.64
N TYR A 252 -7.33 -1.27 22.43
CA TYR A 252 -7.28 -0.16 21.49
C TYR A 252 -7.98 1.10 22.02
N GLU A 253 -9.13 0.95 22.67
CA GLU A 253 -9.84 2.05 23.32
C GLU A 253 -9.00 2.72 24.41
N SER A 254 -8.34 1.92 25.27
CA SER A 254 -7.42 2.43 26.29
C SER A 254 -6.17 3.08 25.69
N PHE A 255 -5.70 2.56 24.54
CA PHE A 255 -4.53 3.05 23.85
C PHE A 255 -4.76 4.45 23.26
N ILE A 256 -5.93 4.69 22.66
CA ILE A 256 -6.32 5.99 22.11
C ILE A 256 -6.54 7.02 23.21
N ASP A 257 -7.10 6.61 24.35
CA ASP A 257 -7.46 7.51 25.45
C ASP A 257 -6.84 7.09 26.78
N ARG A 258 -5.52 7.30 26.89
CA ARG A 258 -4.72 6.89 28.06
C ARG A 258 -5.01 7.65 29.36
N ARG A 259 -5.96 8.57 29.36
CA ARG A 259 -6.37 9.33 30.56
C ARG A 259 -7.60 8.73 31.22
N ASP A 260 -8.34 7.88 30.51
CA ASP A 260 -9.53 7.22 31.02
C ASP A 260 -9.13 5.96 31.81
N VAL A 261 -9.08 6.11 33.13
CA VAL A 261 -8.73 5.05 34.07
C VAL A 261 -9.66 3.84 33.94
N LEU A 262 -10.95 4.05 33.64
CA LEU A 262 -11.91 2.96 33.49
C LEU A 262 -11.62 2.12 32.24
N LYS A 263 -11.21 2.74 31.14
CA LYS A 263 -10.78 2.01 29.93
C LYS A 263 -9.50 1.23 30.18
N ILE A 264 -8.53 1.82 30.87
CA ILE A 264 -7.28 1.15 31.26
C ILE A 264 -7.60 -0.08 32.11
N ASP A 265 -8.38 0.06 33.18
CA ASP A 265 -8.72 -1.05 34.06
C ASP A 265 -9.44 -2.19 33.32
N LYS A 266 -10.40 -1.87 32.44
CA LYS A 266 -11.09 -2.88 31.62
C LYS A 266 -10.12 -3.61 30.68
N SER A 267 -9.18 -2.88 30.07
CA SER A 267 -8.18 -3.45 29.17
C SER A 267 -7.21 -4.39 29.92
N GLU A 268 -6.75 -4.00 31.11
CA GLU A 268 -5.86 -4.79 31.97
C GLU A 268 -6.55 -6.05 32.50
N GLN A 269 -7.84 -5.96 32.85
CA GLN A 269 -8.66 -7.10 33.23
C GLN A 269 -8.81 -8.09 32.06
N ALA A 270 -9.13 -7.59 30.86
CA ALA A 270 -9.26 -8.43 29.67
C ALA A 270 -7.93 -9.10 29.30
N TYR A 271 -6.83 -8.36 29.37
CA TYR A 271 -5.47 -8.87 29.16
C TYR A 271 -5.15 -9.98 30.17
N SER A 272 -5.30 -9.69 31.46
CA SER A 272 -5.06 -10.66 32.55
C SER A 272 -5.89 -11.93 32.38
N ALA A 273 -7.17 -11.81 32.01
CA ALA A 273 -8.05 -12.95 31.77
C ALA A 273 -7.58 -13.81 30.59
N VAL A 274 -7.01 -13.21 29.54
CA VAL A 274 -6.43 -13.96 28.41
C VAL A 274 -5.13 -14.63 28.81
N VAL A 275 -4.25 -13.93 29.53
CA VAL A 275 -2.97 -14.48 30.01
C VAL A 275 -3.20 -15.70 30.91
N VAL A 276 -4.14 -15.63 31.85
CA VAL A 276 -4.51 -16.77 32.71
C VAL A 276 -4.94 -17.98 31.88
N LYS A 277 -5.80 -17.78 30.87
CA LYS A 277 -6.26 -18.87 29.99
C LYS A 277 -5.15 -19.45 29.11
N LEU A 278 -4.22 -18.62 28.63
CA LEU A 278 -3.04 -19.10 27.94
C LEU A 278 -2.13 -19.93 28.87
N SER A 279 -2.00 -19.51 30.12
CA SER A 279 -1.26 -20.24 31.15
C SER A 279 -1.86 -21.60 31.45
N GLU A 280 -3.18 -21.66 31.68
CA GLU A 280 -3.93 -22.91 31.92
C GLU A 280 -3.74 -23.92 30.78
N LYS A 281 -3.58 -23.44 29.54
CA LYS A 281 -3.35 -24.28 28.36
C LYS A 281 -1.88 -24.67 28.15
N GLY A 282 -0.94 -24.13 28.93
CA GLY A 282 0.50 -24.37 28.78
C GLY A 282 1.13 -23.63 27.59
N TRP A 283 0.53 -22.54 27.13
CA TRP A 283 0.99 -21.78 25.95
C TRP A 283 1.98 -20.67 26.29
N LEU A 284 2.22 -20.40 27.58
CA LEU A 284 3.19 -19.41 28.05
C LEU A 284 4.57 -20.03 28.27
N VAL A 285 5.62 -19.29 27.92
CA VAL A 285 7.02 -19.64 28.23
C VAL A 285 7.69 -18.40 28.85
N GLY A 286 7.89 -18.41 30.17
CA GLY A 286 8.46 -17.28 30.93
C GLY A 286 7.85 -17.15 32.33
N ALA A 287 8.61 -16.62 33.29
CA ALA A 287 8.23 -16.54 34.70
C ALA A 287 7.40 -15.29 35.06
N ASP A 288 7.31 -14.29 34.18
CA ASP A 288 6.62 -13.01 34.43
C ASP A 288 5.33 -12.89 33.59
N LYS A 289 4.25 -12.42 34.22
CA LYS A 289 2.92 -12.17 33.63
C LYS A 289 2.95 -11.16 32.46
N ARG A 290 3.95 -10.27 32.39
CA ARG A 290 4.17 -9.34 31.26
C ARG A 290 5.06 -9.92 30.16
N SER A 291 5.67 -11.07 30.39
CA SER A 291 6.62 -11.72 29.48
C SER A 291 5.99 -12.88 28.70
N VAL A 292 4.69 -12.79 28.38
CA VAL A 292 3.95 -13.79 27.60
C VAL A 292 4.54 -13.91 26.21
N ARG A 293 5.54 -14.78 26.06
CA ARG A 293 6.13 -15.10 24.76
C ARG A 293 5.08 -15.83 23.93
N LEU A 294 4.75 -15.25 22.79
CA LEU A 294 3.93 -15.92 21.79
C LEU A 294 4.74 -17.12 21.31
N ARG A 295 4.29 -18.35 21.62
CA ARG A 295 4.91 -19.54 21.01
C ARG A 295 4.72 -19.41 19.50
N GLN A 296 5.82 -19.25 18.77
CA GLN A 296 5.86 -19.54 17.34
C GLN A 296 5.49 -21.01 17.17
N LYS A 297 4.21 -21.32 16.97
CA LYS A 297 3.85 -22.54 16.24
C LYS A 297 4.13 -22.27 14.77
N LEU A 298 5.37 -22.46 14.37
CA LEU A 298 5.76 -22.72 12.99
C LEU A 298 6.36 -24.12 12.96
N ALA A 299 5.48 -25.10 12.76
CA ALA A 299 5.73 -26.22 11.86
C ALA A 299 4.67 -26.11 10.77
#